data_AF-A0A1M6YNX9-F1
#
_entry.id   AF-A0A1M6YNX9-F1
#
_cell.length_a   1.000
_cell.length_b   1.000
_cell.length_c   1.000
_cell.angle_alpha   90.00
_cell.angle_beta   90.00
_cell.angle_gamma   90.00
#
_symmetry.space_group_name_H-M   'P 1'
#
loop_
_entity.id
_entity.type
_entity.pdbx_description
1 polymer ?
#
loop_
_entity_poly.entity_id
_entity_poly.type
_entity_poly.pdbx_seq_one_letter_code
_entity_poly.pdbx_strand_id
1 'polypeptide(L)'
;MLMRFFIHLYGLISVIWPVPLRVVWPGVVLLGAWVVLAPFDAVLSRYGLSAFVLSQVIVLSALMWGNLPAALARLGKRESSAYATKMMTYILGFHVGLIGLLLWLNEPLLCQRVLTGGLFLRGILMVIGLAGNRAVMDNVAPKDEAEWCDSQRRHYVMVKVMVCLGLMAVNEALIAQGSLSIWITFAAFLWIVMHALECMLLYLTYPFGPPDRQ
;
A
#
# COMPACT_ATOMS: atom_id res chain seq x y z
N MET A 1 -29.11 -9.49 21.64
CA MET A 1 -27.91 -9.82 20.84
C MET A 1 -27.73 -8.87 19.65
N LEU A 2 -28.76 -8.65 18.82
CA LEU A 2 -28.70 -7.79 17.63
C LEU A 2 -28.18 -6.35 17.90
N MET A 3 -28.66 -5.71 18.97
CA MET A 3 -28.24 -4.35 19.34
C MET A 3 -26.74 -4.25 19.72
N ARG A 4 -26.20 -5.27 20.40
CA ARG A 4 -24.77 -5.32 20.74
C ARG A 4 -23.91 -5.50 19.48
N PHE A 5 -24.37 -6.31 18.53
CA PHE A 5 -23.73 -6.44 17.22
C PHE A 5 -23.65 -5.10 16.47
N PHE A 6 -24.76 -4.36 16.40
CA PHE A 6 -24.78 -3.04 15.74
C PHE A 6 -23.90 -2.00 16.44
N ILE A 7 -23.82 -2.01 17.77
CA ILE A 7 -22.93 -1.11 18.52
C ILE A 7 -21.45 -1.42 18.21
N HIS A 8 -21.07 -2.70 18.17
CA HIS A 8 -19.70 -3.09 17.82
C HIS A 8 -19.38 -2.81 16.35
N LEU A 9 -20.33 -3.06 15.44
CA LEU A 9 -20.17 -2.73 14.02
C LEU A 9 -20.05 -1.21 13.81
N TYR A 10 -20.84 -0.42 14.52
CA TYR A 10 -20.75 1.04 14.50
C TYR A 10 -19.40 1.52 15.04
N GLY A 11 -18.95 0.98 16.18
CA GLY A 11 -17.64 1.28 16.75
C GLY A 11 -16.51 0.96 15.76
N LEU A 12 -16.56 -0.21 15.13
CA LEU A 12 -15.62 -0.64 14.11
C LEU A 12 -15.59 0.30 12.89
N ILE A 13 -16.76 0.68 12.37
CA ILE A 13 -16.86 1.62 11.22
C ILE A 13 -16.37 3.01 11.61
N SER A 14 -16.68 3.47 12.83
CA SER A 14 -16.23 4.78 13.32
C SER A 14 -14.71 4.88 13.45
N VAL A 15 -14.00 3.77 13.68
CA VAL A 15 -12.53 3.74 13.77
C VAL A 15 -11.84 3.77 12.40
N ILE A 16 -12.54 3.35 11.34
CA ILE A 16 -12.01 3.45 9.96
C ILE A 16 -11.92 4.92 9.52
N TRP A 17 -12.84 5.75 10.04
CA TRP A 17 -12.92 7.18 9.74
C TRP A 17 -12.13 8.01 10.75
N PRO A 18 -11.33 9.01 10.33
CA PRO A 18 -11.18 9.55 8.98
C PRO A 18 -10.18 8.77 8.10
N VAL A 19 -10.55 8.52 6.84
CA VAL A 19 -9.61 7.99 5.85
C VAL A 19 -8.78 9.15 5.30
N PRO A 20 -7.46 9.18 5.51
CA PRO A 20 -6.66 10.32 5.08
C PRO A 20 -6.58 10.35 3.55
N LEU A 21 -6.58 11.55 2.96
CA LEU A 21 -6.58 11.71 1.50
C LEU A 21 -5.44 10.94 0.82
N ARG A 22 -4.27 10.86 1.50
CA ARG A 22 -3.08 10.09 1.10
C ARG A 22 -3.34 8.60 0.81
N VAL A 23 -4.41 8.02 1.38
CA VAL A 23 -4.84 6.62 1.19
C VAL A 23 -5.83 6.51 0.04
N VAL A 24 -6.65 7.53 -0.21
CA VAL A 24 -7.72 7.51 -1.22
C VAL A 24 -7.18 7.84 -2.62
N TRP A 25 -6.29 8.82 -2.72
CA TRP A 25 -5.87 9.35 -4.01
C TRP A 25 -5.25 8.33 -4.98
N PRO A 26 -4.50 7.27 -4.58
CA PRO A 26 -3.94 6.33 -5.55
C PRO A 26 -5.07 5.57 -6.27
N GLY A 27 -6.11 5.19 -5.54
CA GLY A 27 -7.30 4.55 -6.11
C GLY A 27 -8.04 5.48 -7.07
N VAL A 28 -8.16 6.76 -6.72
CA VAL A 28 -8.77 7.79 -7.59
C VAL A 28 -7.95 7.99 -8.87
N VAL A 29 -6.63 8.07 -8.78
CA VAL A 29 -5.75 8.20 -9.95
C VAL A 29 -5.86 6.97 -10.85
N LEU A 30 -5.84 5.77 -10.26
CA LEU A 30 -5.97 4.53 -11.01
C LEU A 30 -7.31 4.43 -11.73
N LEU A 31 -8.42 4.68 -11.03
CA LEU A 31 -9.77 4.66 -11.61
C LEU A 31 -9.96 5.77 -12.65
N GLY A 32 -9.45 6.97 -12.37
CA GLY A 32 -9.50 8.09 -13.31
C GLY A 32 -8.75 7.77 -14.61
N ALA A 33 -7.53 7.24 -14.50
CA ALA A 33 -6.76 6.78 -15.66
C ALA A 33 -7.50 5.68 -16.42
N TRP A 34 -8.05 4.69 -15.71
CA TRP A 34 -8.79 3.59 -16.33
C TRP A 34 -10.04 4.07 -17.08
N VAL A 35 -10.87 4.90 -16.46
CA VAL A 35 -12.11 5.43 -17.06
C VAL A 35 -11.81 6.24 -18.32
N VAL A 36 -10.70 6.98 -18.33
CA VAL A 36 -10.26 7.72 -19.52
C VAL A 36 -9.71 6.78 -20.59
N LEU A 37 -8.87 5.80 -20.23
CA LEU A 37 -8.11 4.99 -21.19
C LEU A 37 -8.88 3.79 -21.75
N ALA A 38 -9.74 3.16 -20.94
CA ALA A 38 -10.45 1.94 -21.32
C ALA A 38 -11.32 2.10 -22.60
N PRO A 39 -12.06 3.21 -22.80
CA PRO A 39 -12.81 3.42 -24.03
C PRO A 39 -11.93 3.47 -25.28
N PHE A 40 -10.74 4.09 -25.20
CA PHE A 40 -9.82 4.17 -26.34
C PHE A 40 -9.19 2.81 -26.66
N ASP A 41 -8.78 2.05 -25.64
CA ASP A 41 -8.17 0.72 -25.83
C ASP A 41 -9.19 -0.32 -26.35
N ALA A 42 -10.47 -0.16 -25.96
CA ALA A 42 -11.57 -0.97 -26.49
C ALA A 42 -11.78 -0.76 -28.00
N VAL A 43 -11.55 0.47 -28.49
CA VAL A 43 -11.60 0.79 -29.93
C VAL A 43 -10.34 0.28 -30.66
N LEU A 44 -9.19 0.27 -29.98
CA LEU A 44 -7.89 0.10 -30.62
C LEU A 44 -7.39 -1.35 -30.78
N SER A 45 -7.83 -2.34 -29.99
CA SER A 45 -7.79 -3.80 -30.32
C SER A 45 -7.73 -4.76 -29.14
N ARG A 46 -7.43 -4.33 -27.90
CA ARG A 46 -6.97 -5.24 -26.83
C ARG A 46 -7.86 -5.35 -25.59
N TYR A 47 -9.19 -5.31 -25.73
CA TYR A 47 -10.13 -5.61 -24.62
C TYR A 47 -9.80 -4.91 -23.26
N GLY A 48 -9.18 -3.73 -23.27
CA GLY A 48 -8.79 -2.98 -22.07
C GLY A 48 -7.49 -3.42 -21.39
N LEU A 49 -6.72 -4.37 -21.94
CA LEU A 49 -5.47 -4.85 -21.33
C LEU A 49 -4.40 -3.74 -21.27
N SER A 50 -4.25 -2.96 -22.34
CA SER A 50 -3.25 -1.88 -22.37
C SER A 50 -3.67 -0.72 -21.49
N ALA A 51 -4.98 -0.42 -21.46
CA ALA A 51 -5.54 0.57 -20.54
C ALA A 51 -5.25 0.19 -19.08
N PHE A 52 -5.33 -1.11 -18.73
CA PHE A 52 -5.04 -1.58 -17.38
C PHE A 52 -3.58 -1.35 -17.02
N VAL A 53 -2.66 -1.81 -17.87
CA VAL A 53 -1.21 -1.66 -17.66
C VAL A 53 -0.83 -0.18 -17.55
N LEU A 54 -1.33 0.66 -18.46
CA LEU A 54 -1.03 2.08 -18.46
C LEU A 54 -1.57 2.79 -17.20
N SER A 55 -2.80 2.45 -16.77
CA SER A 55 -3.36 2.98 -15.52
C SER A 55 -2.51 2.60 -14.30
N GLN A 56 -2.04 1.34 -14.25
CA GLN A 56 -1.16 0.87 -13.19
C GLN A 56 0.20 1.58 -13.20
N VAL A 57 0.78 1.80 -14.38
CA VAL A 57 2.02 2.56 -14.53
C VAL A 57 1.84 4.02 -14.07
N ILE A 58 0.72 4.66 -14.42
CA ILE A 58 0.40 6.03 -13.99
C ILE A 58 0.31 6.10 -12.47
N VAL A 59 -0.45 5.21 -11.81
CA VAL A 59 -0.55 5.24 -10.35
C VAL A 59 0.78 4.91 -9.68
N LEU A 60 1.56 3.97 -10.20
CA LEU A 60 2.87 3.61 -9.67
C LEU A 60 3.85 4.80 -9.75
N SER A 61 3.82 5.53 -10.87
CA SER A 61 4.61 6.74 -11.08
C SER A 61 4.20 7.86 -10.12
N ALA A 62 2.89 8.06 -9.98
CA ALA A 62 2.35 9.05 -9.07
C ALA A 62 2.71 8.73 -7.61
N LEU A 63 2.65 7.45 -7.22
CA LEU A 63 3.03 6.98 -5.87
C LEU A 63 4.51 7.20 -5.59
N MET A 64 5.37 6.94 -6.57
CA MET A 64 6.79 7.23 -6.45
C MET A 64 7.01 8.74 -6.27
N TRP A 65 6.43 9.57 -7.14
CA TRP A 65 6.63 11.01 -7.10
C TRP A 65 6.07 11.66 -5.82
N GLY A 66 4.95 11.15 -5.31
CA GLY A 66 4.34 11.64 -4.06
C GLY A 66 5.15 11.29 -2.80
N ASN A 67 5.87 10.17 -2.80
CA ASN A 67 6.58 9.68 -1.62
C ASN A 67 8.09 9.92 -1.65
N LEU A 68 8.71 9.96 -2.83
CA LEU A 68 10.16 10.05 -3.00
C LEU A 68 10.76 11.34 -2.38
N PRO A 69 10.20 12.55 -2.57
CA PRO A 69 10.78 13.76 -1.99
C PRO A 69 10.86 13.72 -0.46
N ALA A 70 9.79 13.24 0.18
CA ALA A 70 9.74 13.11 1.64
C ALA A 70 10.71 12.03 2.15
N ALA A 71 10.82 10.91 1.42
CA ALA A 71 11.78 9.85 1.75
C ALA A 71 13.23 10.35 1.65
N LEU A 72 13.56 11.11 0.61
CA LEU A 72 14.89 11.69 0.41
C LEU A 72 15.24 12.75 1.45
N ALA A 73 14.29 13.64 1.77
CA ALA A 73 14.51 14.64 2.81
C ALA A 73 14.77 13.98 4.18
N ARG A 74 14.12 12.84 4.47
CA ARG A 74 14.40 12.06 5.69
C ARG A 74 15.75 11.37 5.65
N LEU A 75 16.13 10.82 4.49
CA LEU A 75 17.40 10.14 4.31
C LEU A 75 18.58 11.13 4.42
N GLY A 76 18.50 12.27 3.75
CA GLY A 76 19.54 13.32 3.79
C GLY A 76 19.69 14.01 5.15
N LYS A 77 18.70 13.88 6.05
CA LYS A 77 18.83 14.31 7.46
C LYS A 77 19.55 13.29 8.34
N ARG A 78 19.47 12.00 8.00
CA ARG A 78 20.07 10.90 8.78
C ARG A 78 21.46 10.53 8.29
N GLU A 79 21.67 10.64 7.00
CA GLU A 79 22.86 10.22 6.27
C GLU A 79 23.48 11.40 5.52
N SER A 80 24.63 11.17 4.87
CA SER A 80 25.22 12.18 4.00
C SER A 80 24.35 12.50 2.78
N SER A 81 24.35 13.77 2.35
CA SER A 81 23.66 14.22 1.13
C SER A 81 24.09 13.43 -0.12
N ALA A 82 25.37 13.07 -0.20
CA ALA A 82 25.91 12.24 -1.29
C ALA A 82 25.31 10.83 -1.30
N TYR A 83 25.16 10.20 -0.12
CA TYR A 83 24.51 8.90 0.01
C TYR A 83 23.03 8.96 -0.38
N ALA A 84 22.30 9.97 0.10
CA ALA A 84 20.89 10.15 -0.24
C ALA A 84 20.69 10.35 -1.75
N THR A 85 21.56 11.14 -2.39
CA THR A 85 21.54 11.37 -3.85
C THR A 85 21.84 10.08 -4.61
N LYS A 86 22.85 9.30 -4.19
CA LYS A 86 23.18 8.02 -4.83
C LYS A 86 22.01 7.03 -4.73
N MET A 87 21.39 6.94 -3.56
CA MET A 87 20.23 6.07 -3.32
C MET A 87 19.04 6.50 -4.17
N MET A 88 18.78 7.81 -4.31
CA MET A 88 17.77 8.35 -5.21
C MET A 88 17.97 7.85 -6.64
N THR A 89 19.20 7.96 -7.17
CA THR A 89 19.52 7.55 -8.53
C THR A 89 19.23 6.06 -8.76
N TYR A 90 19.56 5.20 -7.80
CA TYR A 90 19.25 3.77 -7.91
C TYR A 90 17.74 3.49 -7.86
N ILE A 91 17.02 4.13 -6.93
CA ILE A 91 15.56 3.95 -6.80
C ILE A 91 14.85 4.44 -8.08
N LEU A 92 15.25 5.61 -8.59
CA LEU A 92 14.69 6.17 -9.81
C LEU A 92 15.03 5.32 -11.02
N GLY A 93 16.28 4.88 -11.15
CA GLY A 93 16.72 4.00 -12.25
C GLY A 93 15.96 2.67 -12.25
N PHE A 94 15.81 2.04 -11.08
CA PHE A 94 15.00 0.83 -10.93
C PHE A 94 13.54 1.09 -11.31
N HIS A 95 12.95 2.20 -10.87
CA HIS A 95 11.57 2.55 -11.15
C HIS A 95 11.31 2.80 -12.65
N VAL A 96 12.18 3.55 -13.31
CA VAL A 96 12.12 3.79 -14.76
C VAL A 96 12.29 2.48 -15.52
N GLY A 97 13.24 1.63 -15.12
CA GLY A 97 13.43 0.30 -15.70
C GLY A 97 12.19 -0.59 -15.55
N LEU A 98 11.56 -0.57 -14.37
CA LEU A 98 10.33 -1.32 -14.10
C LEU A 98 9.15 -0.81 -14.94
N ILE A 99 8.97 0.51 -15.05
CA ILE A 99 7.94 1.10 -15.92
C ILE A 99 8.19 0.72 -17.38
N GLY A 100 9.43 0.83 -17.85
CA GLY A 100 9.81 0.42 -19.19
C GLY A 100 9.49 -1.04 -19.46
N LEU A 101 9.80 -1.93 -18.51
CA LEU A 101 9.49 -3.36 -18.59
C LEU A 101 7.97 -3.62 -18.63
N LEU A 102 7.19 -2.94 -17.78
CA LEU A 102 5.74 -3.08 -17.73
C LEU A 102 5.08 -2.63 -19.03
N LEU A 103 5.51 -1.49 -19.59
CA LEU A 103 4.99 -0.98 -20.85
C LEU A 103 5.46 -1.83 -22.05
N TRP A 104 6.70 -2.32 -22.02
CA TRP A 104 7.26 -3.15 -23.08
C TRP A 104 6.54 -4.50 -23.20
N LEU A 105 6.33 -5.17 -22.07
CA LEU A 105 5.64 -6.46 -22.05
C LEU A 105 4.12 -6.29 -22.20
N ASN A 106 3.56 -5.18 -21.69
CA ASN A 106 2.14 -4.88 -21.74
C ASN A 106 1.25 -6.03 -21.22
N GLU A 107 1.71 -6.69 -20.14
CA GLU A 107 1.06 -7.85 -19.55
C GLU A 107 0.36 -7.49 -18.22
N PRO A 108 -0.98 -7.55 -18.15
CA PRO A 108 -1.72 -7.27 -16.91
C PRO A 108 -1.35 -8.18 -15.75
N LEU A 109 -1.02 -9.45 -16.04
CA LEU A 109 -0.56 -10.40 -15.04
C LEU A 109 0.74 -9.92 -14.39
N LEU A 110 1.66 -9.35 -15.17
CA LEU A 110 2.91 -8.81 -14.64
C LEU A 110 2.66 -7.64 -13.68
N CYS A 111 1.70 -6.77 -13.99
CA CYS A 111 1.31 -5.69 -13.08
C CYS A 111 0.80 -6.25 -11.73
N GLN A 112 0.00 -7.31 -11.76
CA GLN A 112 -0.45 -7.98 -10.53
C GLN A 112 0.70 -8.62 -9.75
N ARG A 113 1.68 -9.20 -10.44
CA ARG A 113 2.88 -9.77 -9.81
C ARG A 113 3.75 -8.68 -9.18
N VAL A 114 3.89 -7.52 -9.81
CA VAL A 114 4.58 -6.36 -9.23
C VAL A 114 3.87 -5.90 -7.97
N LEU A 115 2.53 -5.92 -7.94
CA LEU A 115 1.77 -5.61 -6.74
C LEU A 115 2.04 -6.59 -5.60
N THR A 116 1.98 -7.91 -5.85
CA THR A 116 2.37 -8.93 -4.87
C THR A 116 3.81 -8.71 -4.40
N GLY A 117 4.75 -8.45 -5.33
CA GLY A 117 6.16 -8.21 -5.01
C GLY A 117 6.37 -6.99 -4.12
N GLY A 118 5.63 -5.92 -4.33
CA GLY A 118 5.65 -4.73 -3.47
C GLY A 118 5.15 -5.02 -2.05
N LEU A 119 4.04 -5.75 -1.92
CA LEU A 119 3.52 -6.20 -0.62
C LEU A 119 4.50 -7.13 0.09
N PHE A 120 5.12 -8.05 -0.65
CA PHE A 120 6.13 -8.97 -0.12
C PHE A 120 7.37 -8.23 0.40
N LEU A 121 7.92 -7.30 -0.39
CA LEU A 121 9.07 -6.50 0.02
C LEU A 121 8.75 -5.69 1.28
N ARG A 122 7.57 -5.06 1.33
CA ARG A 122 7.09 -4.34 2.51
C ARG A 122 6.98 -5.26 3.73
N GLY A 123 6.43 -6.46 3.57
CA GLY A 123 6.34 -7.47 4.62
C GLY A 123 7.70 -7.89 5.15
N ILE A 124 8.68 -8.16 4.27
CA ILE A 124 10.06 -8.49 4.65
C ILE A 124 10.67 -7.37 5.50
N LEU A 125 10.55 -6.12 5.05
CA LEU A 125 11.11 -4.98 5.81
C LEU A 125 10.50 -4.90 7.22
N MET A 126 9.20 -5.13 7.35
CA MET A 126 8.54 -5.16 8.67
C MET A 126 9.03 -6.32 9.54
N VAL A 127 9.22 -7.52 8.97
CA VAL A 127 9.77 -8.69 9.68
C VAL A 127 11.21 -8.43 10.14
N ILE A 128 12.05 -7.79 9.32
CA ILE A 128 13.41 -7.38 9.70
C ILE A 128 13.36 -6.39 10.88
N GLY A 129 12.41 -5.45 10.87
CA GLY A 129 12.16 -4.57 12.00
C GLY A 129 11.84 -5.36 13.28
N LEU A 130 10.89 -6.30 13.20
CA LEU A 130 10.48 -7.15 14.33
C LEU A 130 11.61 -8.05 14.85
N ALA A 131 12.51 -8.50 13.98
CA ALA A 131 13.69 -9.30 14.33
C ALA A 131 14.75 -8.53 15.16
N GLY A 132 14.55 -7.22 15.40
CA GLY A 132 15.37 -6.42 16.30
C GLY A 132 16.13 -5.28 15.62
N ASN A 133 15.96 -5.07 14.31
CA ASN A 133 16.58 -3.94 13.62
C ASN A 133 15.82 -2.64 13.94
N ARG A 134 16.31 -1.89 14.93
CA ARG A 134 15.71 -0.61 15.37
C ARG A 134 15.61 0.41 14.25
N ALA A 135 16.64 0.52 13.40
CA ALA A 135 16.63 1.47 12.28
C ALA A 135 15.49 1.18 11.30
N VAL A 136 15.18 -0.09 11.04
CA VAL A 136 14.04 -0.49 10.21
C VAL A 136 12.72 -0.30 10.95
N MET A 137 12.64 -0.68 12.23
CA MET A 137 11.48 -0.46 13.09
C MET A 137 11.04 1.01 13.12
N ASP A 138 11.99 1.92 13.24
CA ASP A 138 11.75 3.37 13.27
C ASP A 138 11.21 3.90 11.94
N ASN A 139 11.34 3.17 10.84
CA ASN A 139 10.79 3.56 9.55
C ASN A 139 9.40 2.98 9.29
N VAL A 140 9.01 1.91 9.98
CA VAL A 140 7.73 1.20 9.75
C VAL A 140 6.69 1.44 10.84
N ALA A 141 7.13 1.75 12.06
CA ALA A 141 6.29 2.09 13.20
C ALA A 141 6.22 3.61 13.42
N PRO A 142 5.15 4.12 14.07
CA PRO A 142 5.11 5.49 14.57
C PRO A 142 6.32 5.81 15.44
N LYS A 143 6.80 7.05 15.35
CA LYS A 143 7.99 7.55 16.05
C LYS A 143 7.67 8.46 17.23
N ASP A 144 6.40 8.74 17.50
CA ASP A 144 6.03 9.58 18.63
C ASP A 144 6.27 8.79 19.93
N GLU A 145 7.52 8.88 20.40
CA GLU A 145 8.05 8.21 21.60
C GLU A 145 7.31 8.65 22.87
N ALA A 146 6.58 9.77 22.82
CA ALA A 146 5.73 10.24 23.90
C ALA A 146 4.44 9.42 24.07
N GLU A 147 4.00 8.69 23.04
CA GLU A 147 2.68 8.02 23.03
C GLU A 147 2.77 6.48 22.92
N TRP A 148 3.85 5.91 22.36
CA TRP A 148 3.90 4.47 22.03
C TRP A 148 5.08 3.76 22.69
N CYS A 149 4.81 2.82 23.60
CA CYS A 149 5.84 1.93 24.14
C CYS A 149 6.30 0.88 23.11
N ASP A 150 7.48 0.30 23.32
CA ASP A 150 8.09 -0.65 22.37
C ASP A 150 7.21 -1.88 22.06
N SER A 151 6.41 -2.34 23.02
CA SER A 151 5.48 -3.46 22.82
C SER A 151 4.31 -3.06 21.91
N GLN A 152 3.77 -1.84 22.05
CA GLN A 152 2.74 -1.29 21.16
C GLN A 152 3.27 -1.11 19.74
N ARG A 153 4.51 -0.62 19.58
CA ARG A 153 5.18 -0.48 18.28
C ARG A 153 5.37 -1.83 17.58
N ARG A 154 5.81 -2.85 18.32
CA ARG A 154 5.93 -4.22 17.79
C ARG A 154 4.57 -4.79 17.39
N HIS A 155 3.56 -4.65 18.24
CA HIS A 155 2.19 -5.11 17.94
C HIS A 155 1.64 -4.47 16.66
N TYR A 156 1.82 -3.15 16.52
CA TYR A 156 1.42 -2.42 15.33
C TYR A 156 2.06 -2.97 14.05
N VAL A 157 3.36 -3.24 14.09
CA VAL A 157 4.08 -3.81 12.95
C VAL A 157 3.62 -5.25 12.67
N MET A 158 3.35 -6.05 13.69
CA MET A 158 2.78 -7.40 13.52
C MET A 158 1.42 -7.34 12.80
N VAL A 159 0.53 -6.43 13.20
CA VAL A 159 -0.76 -6.23 12.51
C VAL A 159 -0.54 -5.85 11.04
N LYS A 160 0.39 -4.93 10.75
CA LYS A 160 0.71 -4.58 9.35
C LYS A 160 1.25 -5.75 8.53
N VAL A 161 2.09 -6.60 9.12
CA VAL A 161 2.57 -7.82 8.46
C VAL A 161 1.41 -8.74 8.13
N MET A 162 0.49 -8.96 9.08
CA MET A 162 -0.70 -9.79 8.86
C MET A 162 -1.58 -9.23 7.74
N VAL A 163 -1.80 -7.91 7.69
CA VAL A 163 -2.54 -7.26 6.61
C VAL A 163 -1.83 -7.45 5.27
N CYS A 164 -0.50 -7.27 5.21
CA CYS A 164 0.27 -7.47 3.99
C CYS A 164 0.15 -8.93 3.48
N LEU A 165 0.30 -9.92 4.37
CA LEU A 165 0.15 -11.33 4.02
C LEU A 165 -1.26 -11.66 3.54
N GLY A 166 -2.29 -11.15 4.22
CA GLY A 166 -3.69 -11.31 3.82
C GLY A 166 -3.96 -10.73 2.42
N LEU A 167 -3.48 -9.51 2.16
CA LEU A 167 -3.63 -8.88 0.85
C LEU A 167 -2.84 -9.59 -0.25
N MET A 168 -1.66 -10.13 0.06
CA MET A 168 -0.93 -10.99 -0.87
C MET A 168 -1.73 -12.24 -1.22
N ALA A 169 -2.28 -12.94 -0.22
CA ALA A 169 -3.10 -14.13 -0.45
C ALA A 169 -4.34 -13.82 -1.29
N VAL A 170 -5.02 -12.71 -0.99
CA VAL A 170 -6.16 -12.23 -1.81
C VAL A 170 -5.71 -11.92 -3.23
N ASN A 171 -4.59 -11.21 -3.41
CA ASN A 171 -4.10 -10.88 -4.75
C ASN A 171 -3.72 -12.12 -5.57
N GLU A 172 -3.09 -13.12 -4.94
CA GLU A 172 -2.75 -14.38 -5.60
C GLU A 172 -3.99 -15.21 -5.96
N ALA A 173 -5.01 -15.21 -5.10
CA ALA A 173 -6.30 -15.81 -5.42
C ALA A 173 -6.98 -15.09 -6.61
N LEU A 174 -6.90 -13.76 -6.64
CA LEU A 174 -7.39 -12.95 -7.76
C LEU A 174 -6.58 -13.20 -9.04
N ILE A 175 -5.28 -13.39 -8.98
CA ILE A 175 -4.47 -13.77 -10.14
C ILE A 175 -4.94 -15.13 -10.69
N ALA A 176 -5.25 -16.09 -9.81
CA ALA A 176 -5.66 -17.42 -10.21
C ALA A 176 -7.07 -17.49 -10.82
N GLN A 177 -8.00 -16.63 -10.37
CA GLN A 177 -9.43 -16.79 -10.68
C GLN A 177 -10.14 -15.51 -11.12
N GLY A 178 -9.54 -14.34 -10.91
CA GLY A 178 -10.17 -13.04 -11.12
C GLY A 178 -10.11 -12.58 -12.57
N SER A 179 -11.14 -11.81 -12.98
CA SER A 179 -11.16 -11.11 -14.26
C SER A 179 -10.45 -9.75 -14.17
N LEU A 180 -10.14 -9.16 -15.33
CA LEU A 180 -9.54 -7.83 -15.43
C LEU A 180 -10.33 -6.75 -14.67
N SER A 181 -11.67 -6.81 -14.70
CA SER A 181 -12.52 -5.87 -13.96
C SER A 181 -12.41 -6.03 -12.44
N ILE A 182 -12.21 -7.26 -11.95
CA ILE A 182 -11.99 -7.51 -10.52
C ILE A 182 -10.60 -7.01 -10.13
N TRP A 183 -9.60 -7.23 -11.00
CA TRP A 183 -8.22 -6.78 -10.79
C TRP A 183 -8.12 -5.26 -10.65
N ILE A 184 -8.75 -4.50 -11.54
CA ILE A 184 -8.74 -3.02 -11.46
C ILE A 184 -9.49 -2.53 -10.22
N THR A 185 -10.63 -3.16 -9.89
CA THR A 185 -11.42 -2.80 -8.71
C THR A 185 -10.60 -3.05 -7.44
N PHE A 186 -10.00 -4.23 -7.31
CA PHE A 186 -9.16 -4.55 -6.16
C PHE A 186 -7.97 -3.60 -6.04
N ALA A 187 -7.24 -3.35 -7.13
CA ALA A 187 -6.11 -2.43 -7.13
C ALA A 187 -6.52 -0.99 -6.74
N ALA A 188 -7.69 -0.53 -7.18
CA ALA A 188 -8.21 0.79 -6.85
C ALA A 188 -8.56 0.93 -5.37
N PHE A 189 -9.17 -0.10 -4.79
CA PHE A 189 -9.56 -0.10 -3.38
C PHE A 189 -8.46 -0.58 -2.44
N LEU A 190 -7.35 -1.11 -2.95
CA LEU A 190 -6.31 -1.75 -2.16
C LEU A 190 -5.85 -0.91 -0.96
N TRP A 191 -5.54 0.36 -1.17
CA TRP A 191 -5.05 1.24 -0.12
C TRP A 191 -6.09 1.50 0.96
N ILE A 192 -7.36 1.66 0.55
CA ILE A 192 -8.50 1.84 1.46
C ILE A 192 -8.73 0.55 2.26
N VAL A 193 -8.70 -0.61 1.60
CA VAL A 193 -8.84 -1.92 2.24
C VAL A 193 -7.69 -2.15 3.22
N MET A 194 -6.45 -1.83 2.84
CA MET A 194 -5.29 -1.94 3.73
C MET A 194 -5.47 -1.07 4.97
N HIS A 195 -5.85 0.20 4.81
CA HIS A 195 -6.14 1.11 5.94
C HIS A 195 -7.27 0.59 6.83
N ALA A 196 -8.39 0.16 6.23
CA ALA A 196 -9.53 -0.36 6.97
C ALA A 196 -9.15 -1.62 7.77
N LEU A 197 -8.44 -2.57 7.15
CA LEU A 197 -7.96 -3.78 7.82
C LEU A 197 -6.97 -3.47 8.94
N GLU A 198 -6.03 -2.54 8.72
CA GLU A 198 -5.08 -2.08 9.75
C GLU A 198 -5.86 -1.48 10.94
N CYS A 199 -6.76 -0.52 10.72
CA CYS A 199 -7.57 0.09 11.76
C CYS A 199 -8.44 -0.93 12.52
N MET A 200 -9.14 -1.81 11.80
CA MET A 200 -9.99 -2.83 12.38
C MET A 200 -9.19 -3.81 13.24
N LEU A 201 -8.09 -4.36 12.70
CA LEU A 201 -7.28 -5.32 13.44
C LEU A 201 -6.62 -4.66 14.64
N LEU A 202 -6.12 -3.43 14.51
CA LEU A 202 -5.60 -2.68 15.65
C LEU A 202 -6.69 -2.54 16.71
N TYR A 203 -7.89 -2.07 16.36
CA TYR A 203 -9.00 -1.94 17.32
C TYR A 203 -9.36 -3.26 18.02
N LEU A 204 -9.39 -4.38 17.28
CA LEU A 204 -9.75 -5.69 17.80
C LEU A 204 -8.64 -6.34 18.65
N THR A 205 -7.39 -5.97 18.40
CA THR A 205 -6.22 -6.63 19.01
C THR A 205 -5.45 -5.72 19.96
N TYR A 206 -5.79 -4.44 20.07
CA TYR A 206 -5.08 -3.51 20.93
C TYR A 206 -5.25 -3.94 22.40
N PRO A 207 -4.16 -4.23 23.13
CA PRO A 207 -4.26 -4.74 24.49
C PRO A 207 -4.72 -3.70 25.52
N PHE A 208 -4.86 -2.40 25.16
CA PHE A 208 -5.19 -1.32 26.09
C PHE A 208 -6.08 -0.21 25.47
N GLY A 209 -7.33 -0.51 25.11
CA GLY A 209 -8.36 0.49 24.78
C GLY A 209 -8.14 1.34 23.50
N PRO A 210 -9.19 2.03 23.00
CA PRO A 210 -9.07 2.90 21.83
C PRO A 210 -8.15 4.11 22.12
N PRO A 211 -7.40 4.60 21.13
CA PRO A 211 -6.49 5.74 21.28
C PRO A 211 -7.19 7.05 21.66
N ASP A 212 -8.51 7.12 21.56
CA ASP A 212 -9.33 8.31 21.82
C ASP A 212 -9.59 8.56 23.33
N ARG A 213 -8.91 7.82 24.22
CA ARG A 213 -8.99 7.97 25.69
C ARG A 213 -7.63 8.18 26.36
N GLN A 214 -6.66 8.76 25.65
CA GLN A 214 -5.42 9.31 26.24
C GLN A 214 -5.14 10.69 25.68
#